data_AF-F8CHM4-F1
#
_entry.id   AF-F8CHM4-F1
#
_cell.length_a   1.000
_cell.length_b   1.000
_cell.length_c   1.000
_cell.angle_alpha   90.00
_cell.angle_beta   90.00
_cell.angle_gamma   90.00
#
_symmetry.space_group_name_H-M   'P 1'
#
loop_
_entity.id
_entity.type
_entity.pdbx_description
1 polymer ?
#
loop_
_entity_poly.entity_id
_entity_poly.type
_entity_poly.pdbx_seq_one_letter_code
_entity_poly.pdbx_strand_id
1 'polypeptide(L)'
;MLVLGLVAITPPAFAAGRYYNDSGGIQTHHPNWMSWVPDSTSLAALSLPGTHDTMAYQSYGGSLTQTQSLELRKQLDAGIRALDIRCRHIADSFTIHHGVVYLHVNFDDVLRTSIQFLNANPSETLVMRVKKEHTEENVTRSFAATYEAYRNNPAYQPYLWTGRHVPTLREVRGKIVILDDFAGGTYGIPWGGLDLQDDWTVSSIFDIAGKWDKVRGHLTRTNTGSPSTLFVNFLSGASAFAHPFTVAGGGMGVRGVNDYAIDHLVAGQVQRAGILFMDFPGAGLIDAILALNFRLLSSTTWLPADFEVIFKNTAYTVGGNAEQRWHGIRNFLHNAAPGRSWHVLALKRSWGAWISHQGNFYQSDAMDDYTHIAYLTRSVTSVVGRSYLTDYVSGQVRSLSGNAAERAVTLHGRLSARFPFQRWSVVVKQAPGGLSNWAYSDYGRGAHLSSGDFTYAVQGHSASDGVYLHEHSNYEGNLIRLDGNVASLVGWGFNDMLSSITLLGPYQTTMCEHQDYTGRCFSTSQSVGDVNAMPGGSWHDKVTSVVITRTGLR
;
A
#
# COMPACT_ATOMS: atom_id res chain seq x y z
N MET A 1 17.97 1.70 -12.75
CA MET A 1 16.97 2.75 -13.03
C MET A 1 16.23 2.33 -14.28
N LEU A 2 14.91 2.32 -14.24
CA LEU A 2 14.06 1.94 -15.38
C LEU A 2 13.37 3.21 -15.89
N VAL A 3 13.12 3.25 -17.19
CA VAL A 3 12.56 4.42 -17.86
C VAL A 3 11.49 3.93 -18.82
N LEU A 4 10.33 4.57 -18.78
CA LEU A 4 9.17 4.18 -19.59
C LEU A 4 8.47 5.41 -20.15
N GLY A 5 8.30 5.42 -21.47
CA GLY A 5 7.35 6.28 -22.16
C GLY A 5 5.97 5.60 -22.16
N LEU A 6 4.94 6.31 -21.71
CA LEU A 6 3.59 5.78 -21.59
C LEU A 6 2.61 6.54 -22.48
N VAL A 7 1.78 5.78 -23.17
CA VAL A 7 0.61 6.24 -23.93
C VAL A 7 -0.62 5.58 -23.31
N ALA A 8 -1.64 6.36 -22.97
CA ALA A 8 -2.90 5.80 -22.52
C ALA A 8 -3.62 5.09 -23.69
N ILE A 9 -3.67 3.75 -23.66
CA ILE A 9 -4.60 2.95 -24.47
C ILE A 9 -5.82 2.70 -23.59
N THR A 10 -7.03 2.97 -24.08
CA THR A 10 -8.29 2.68 -23.35
C THR A 10 -8.74 1.23 -23.60
N PRO A 11 -8.73 0.34 -22.60
CA PRO A 11 -9.37 -0.99 -22.67
C PRO A 11 -10.70 -0.99 -21.90
N PRO A 12 -11.57 -2.02 -22.07
CA PRO A 12 -12.92 -2.03 -21.53
C PRO A 12 -12.94 -2.03 -19.99
N ALA A 13 -13.93 -1.34 -19.42
CA ALA A 13 -14.14 -1.31 -17.98
C ALA A 13 -14.74 -2.64 -17.49
N PHE A 14 -13.98 -3.39 -16.70
CA PHE A 14 -14.53 -4.43 -15.83
C PHE A 14 -14.39 -3.96 -14.39
N ALA A 15 -15.43 -3.33 -13.86
CA ALA A 15 -15.54 -3.05 -12.44
C ALA A 15 -16.27 -4.22 -11.77
N ALA A 16 -15.55 -5.10 -11.06
CA ALA A 16 -16.17 -6.17 -10.26
C ALA A 16 -15.77 -6.08 -8.78
N GLY A 17 -16.74 -6.39 -7.91
CA GLY A 17 -16.56 -6.78 -6.50
C GLY A 17 -15.52 -6.03 -5.67
N ARG A 18 -15.68 -4.71 -5.47
CA ARG A 18 -14.77 -3.91 -4.63
C ARG A 18 -14.81 -4.35 -3.17
N TYR A 19 -15.97 -4.30 -2.54
CA TYR A 19 -16.13 -4.62 -1.11
C TYR A 19 -16.92 -5.90 -0.86
N TYR A 20 -17.71 -6.35 -1.83
CA TYR A 20 -18.65 -7.45 -1.66
C TYR A 20 -18.59 -8.41 -2.86
N ASN A 21 -18.73 -9.71 -2.59
CA ASN A 21 -18.79 -10.76 -3.61
C ASN A 21 -19.81 -11.85 -3.26
N ASP A 22 -20.90 -11.94 -4.02
CA ASP A 22 -21.88 -13.03 -3.98
C ASP A 22 -21.73 -14.05 -5.12
N SER A 23 -20.68 -13.92 -5.93
CA SER A 23 -20.43 -14.81 -7.06
C SER A 23 -19.45 -15.94 -6.71
N GLY A 24 -19.49 -17.04 -7.47
CA GLY A 24 -18.59 -18.19 -7.30
C GLY A 24 -17.13 -17.96 -7.76
N GLY A 25 -16.78 -16.72 -8.15
CA GLY A 25 -15.43 -16.30 -8.53
C GLY A 25 -15.06 -14.96 -7.88
N ILE A 26 -13.79 -14.59 -7.92
CA ILE A 26 -13.30 -13.33 -7.34
C ILE A 26 -12.08 -12.83 -8.11
N GLN A 27 -11.95 -11.51 -8.25
CA GLN A 27 -10.88 -10.87 -9.02
C GLN A 27 -9.67 -10.48 -8.14
N THR A 28 -9.24 -11.39 -7.29
CA THR A 28 -7.98 -11.29 -6.56
C THR A 28 -7.39 -12.68 -6.33
N HIS A 29 -6.06 -12.77 -6.27
CA HIS A 29 -5.34 -14.04 -6.16
C HIS A 29 -3.98 -13.84 -5.49
N HIS A 30 -3.87 -14.29 -4.24
CA HIS A 30 -2.75 -14.12 -3.32
C HIS A 30 -2.47 -15.41 -2.53
N PRO A 31 -2.16 -16.53 -3.19
CA PRO A 31 -2.01 -17.82 -2.50
C PRO A 31 -0.76 -17.91 -1.62
N ASN A 32 0.21 -17.00 -1.78
CA ASN A 32 1.50 -17.05 -1.11
C ASN A 32 1.96 -15.68 -0.56
N TRP A 33 1.02 -14.79 -0.22
CA TRP A 33 1.36 -13.43 0.20
C TRP A 33 2.17 -13.36 1.50
N MET A 34 2.06 -14.34 2.41
CA MET A 34 2.89 -14.30 3.61
C MET A 34 4.37 -14.53 3.31
N SER A 35 4.74 -15.02 2.10
CA SER A 35 6.14 -15.25 1.69
C SER A 35 7.03 -14.02 1.76
N TRP A 36 6.49 -12.82 1.54
CA TRP A 36 7.26 -11.58 1.60
C TRP A 36 7.30 -10.95 3.00
N VAL A 37 6.46 -11.41 3.94
CA VAL A 37 6.48 -10.92 5.32
C VAL A 37 7.67 -11.54 6.08
N PRO A 38 8.43 -10.77 6.88
CA PRO A 38 9.55 -11.33 7.65
C PRO A 38 9.14 -12.43 8.63
N ASP A 39 9.97 -13.47 8.76
CA ASP A 39 9.76 -14.60 9.67
C ASP A 39 9.63 -14.20 11.15
N SER A 40 10.28 -13.10 11.55
CA SER A 40 10.23 -12.57 12.91
C SER A 40 8.91 -11.87 13.25
N THR A 41 8.03 -11.66 12.28
CA THR A 41 6.75 -10.98 12.50
C THR A 41 5.81 -11.88 13.33
N SER A 42 5.30 -11.34 14.44
CA SER A 42 4.25 -11.99 15.25
C SER A 42 2.90 -11.97 14.53
N LEU A 43 2.08 -13.01 14.71
CA LEU A 43 0.69 -13.01 14.22
C LEU A 43 -0.12 -11.82 14.77
N ALA A 44 0.17 -11.34 15.98
CA ALA A 44 -0.49 -10.15 16.56
C ALA A 44 -0.16 -8.85 15.80
N ALA A 45 0.90 -8.83 15.00
CA ALA A 45 1.26 -7.69 14.17
C ALA A 45 0.60 -7.72 12.79
N LEU A 46 -0.01 -8.84 12.37
CA LEU A 46 -0.61 -8.97 11.05
C LEU A 46 -2.02 -8.36 10.99
N SER A 47 -2.40 -7.95 9.79
CA SER A 47 -3.81 -7.75 9.43
C SER A 47 -4.23 -8.93 8.55
N LEU A 48 -5.16 -9.76 9.03
CA LEU A 48 -5.54 -11.00 8.38
C LEU A 48 -6.98 -10.89 7.86
N PRO A 49 -7.19 -11.02 6.54
CA PRO A 49 -8.54 -11.17 6.03
C PRO A 49 -9.06 -12.56 6.41
N GLY A 50 -10.26 -12.59 6.99
CA GLY A 50 -10.94 -13.78 7.46
C GLY A 50 -12.39 -13.84 7.01
N THR A 51 -12.96 -15.03 7.07
CA THR A 51 -14.33 -15.31 6.64
C THR A 51 -15.15 -15.86 7.80
N HIS A 52 -16.21 -15.13 8.16
CA HIS A 52 -17.16 -15.59 9.17
C HIS A 52 -17.93 -16.81 8.63
N ASP A 53 -18.09 -17.82 9.49
CA ASP A 53 -18.72 -19.09 9.15
C ASP A 53 -18.25 -19.63 7.79
N THR A 54 -16.94 -19.89 7.71
CA THR A 54 -16.17 -20.02 6.46
C THR A 54 -16.75 -21.03 5.47
N MET A 55 -17.39 -22.09 5.97
CA MET A 55 -17.92 -23.18 5.14
C MET A 55 -19.38 -22.98 4.71
N ALA A 56 -20.02 -21.88 5.11
CA ALA A 56 -21.40 -21.55 4.71
C ALA A 56 -21.47 -20.87 3.33
N TYR A 57 -20.81 -21.49 2.34
CA TYR A 57 -20.79 -21.00 0.95
C TYR A 57 -21.92 -21.56 0.07
N GLN A 58 -22.59 -22.60 0.54
CA GLN A 58 -23.78 -23.17 -0.10
C GLN A 58 -25.03 -22.81 0.70
N SER A 59 -26.14 -22.53 0.01
CA SER A 59 -27.38 -22.00 0.60
C SER A 59 -28.29 -23.10 1.20
N TYR A 60 -27.73 -24.00 2.03
CA TYR A 60 -28.48 -25.17 2.53
C TYR A 60 -29.64 -24.82 3.48
N GLY A 61 -29.52 -23.75 4.27
CA GLY A 61 -30.60 -23.20 5.12
C GLY A 61 -31.19 -21.91 4.55
N GLY A 62 -30.97 -21.63 3.26
CA GLY A 62 -31.32 -20.38 2.62
C GLY A 62 -30.43 -19.21 3.02
N SER A 63 -30.83 -18.01 2.61
CA SER A 63 -30.00 -16.80 2.65
C SER A 63 -29.67 -16.28 4.06
N LEU A 64 -30.36 -16.74 5.12
CA LEU A 64 -29.98 -16.43 6.51
C LEU A 64 -28.75 -17.22 6.98
N THR A 65 -28.50 -18.37 6.36
CA THR A 65 -27.45 -19.30 6.77
C THR A 65 -26.24 -19.28 5.83
N GLN A 66 -26.33 -18.55 4.73
CA GLN A 66 -25.23 -18.39 3.78
C GLN A 66 -24.47 -17.10 4.09
N THR A 67 -23.17 -17.22 4.29
CA THR A 67 -22.27 -16.11 4.63
C THR A 67 -21.13 -15.94 3.63
N GLN A 68 -20.91 -16.95 2.78
CA GLN A 68 -19.86 -16.96 1.76
C GLN A 68 -20.44 -17.36 0.40
N SER A 69 -19.68 -17.06 -0.66
CA SER A 69 -19.99 -17.43 -2.05
C SER A 69 -18.89 -18.29 -2.68
N LEU A 70 -17.70 -18.26 -2.09
CA LEU A 70 -16.53 -19.03 -2.52
C LEU A 70 -16.36 -20.27 -1.66
N GLU A 71 -16.01 -21.40 -2.26
CA GLU A 71 -15.52 -22.55 -1.50
C GLU A 71 -14.17 -22.26 -0.84
N LEU A 72 -13.83 -23.02 0.21
CA LEU A 72 -12.64 -22.79 1.05
C LEU A 72 -11.36 -22.60 0.23
N ARG A 73 -11.10 -23.45 -0.77
CA ARG A 73 -9.87 -23.33 -1.57
C ARG A 73 -9.77 -21.98 -2.28
N LYS A 74 -10.85 -21.50 -2.88
CA LYS A 74 -10.90 -20.20 -3.56
C LYS A 74 -10.74 -19.04 -2.60
N GLN A 75 -11.29 -19.15 -1.38
CA GLN A 75 -11.06 -18.14 -0.32
C GLN A 75 -9.56 -18.04 0.03
N LEU A 76 -8.90 -19.19 0.22
CA LEU A 76 -7.46 -19.24 0.51
C LEU A 76 -6.62 -18.69 -0.65
N ASP A 77 -6.92 -19.09 -1.88
CA ASP A 77 -6.24 -18.58 -3.07
C ASP A 77 -6.46 -17.06 -3.27
N ALA A 78 -7.59 -16.50 -2.82
CA ALA A 78 -7.86 -15.05 -2.82
C ALA A 78 -7.08 -14.27 -1.75
N GLY A 79 -6.54 -14.94 -0.72
CA GLY A 79 -5.74 -14.31 0.34
C GLY A 79 -6.28 -14.46 1.76
N ILE A 80 -7.45 -15.10 1.94
CA ILE A 80 -8.01 -15.39 3.28
C ILE A 80 -7.04 -16.27 4.07
N ARG A 81 -6.79 -15.91 5.33
CA ARG A 81 -5.89 -16.65 6.25
C ARG A 81 -6.49 -16.86 7.64
N ALA A 82 -7.69 -16.34 7.90
CA ALA A 82 -8.42 -16.59 9.14
C ALA A 82 -9.76 -17.27 8.85
N LEU A 83 -9.98 -18.45 9.44
CA LEU A 83 -11.13 -19.31 9.18
C LEU A 83 -11.97 -19.45 10.46
N ASP A 84 -13.27 -19.18 10.37
CA ASP A 84 -14.25 -19.41 11.43
C ASP A 84 -14.96 -20.74 11.18
N ILE A 85 -14.55 -21.79 11.89
CA ILE A 85 -15.02 -23.17 11.70
C ILE A 85 -15.90 -23.59 12.87
N ARG A 86 -17.18 -23.83 12.56
CA ARG A 86 -18.25 -24.06 13.51
C ARG A 86 -18.66 -25.53 13.51
N CYS A 87 -18.28 -26.23 14.56
CA CYS A 87 -18.43 -27.68 14.66
C CYS A 87 -19.64 -28.05 15.52
N ARG A 88 -20.53 -28.90 15.00
CA ARG A 88 -21.42 -29.71 15.82
C ARG A 88 -20.77 -31.07 16.07
N HIS A 89 -20.85 -31.55 17.29
CA HIS A 89 -20.21 -32.80 17.69
C HIS A 89 -21.22 -33.94 17.63
N ILE A 90 -21.07 -34.82 16.65
CA ILE A 90 -22.01 -35.91 16.37
C ILE A 90 -21.21 -37.21 16.24
N ALA A 91 -21.59 -38.24 16.99
CA ALA A 91 -20.94 -39.56 16.90
C ALA A 91 -19.40 -39.48 16.96
N ASP A 92 -18.91 -38.74 17.95
CA ASP A 92 -17.48 -38.50 18.21
C ASP A 92 -16.68 -37.88 17.04
N SER A 93 -17.39 -37.22 16.12
CA SER A 93 -16.84 -36.54 14.94
C SER A 93 -17.37 -35.10 14.85
N PHE A 94 -16.65 -34.24 14.12
CA PHE A 94 -17.05 -32.85 13.93
C PHE A 94 -17.67 -32.63 12.55
N THR A 95 -18.96 -32.35 12.53
CA THR A 95 -19.71 -31.89 11.35
C THR A 95 -19.76 -30.36 11.36
N ILE A 96 -19.73 -29.72 10.19
CA ILE A 96 -19.72 -28.25 10.10
C ILE A 96 -21.14 -27.72 9.95
N HIS A 97 -21.49 -26.72 10.76
CA HIS A 97 -22.87 -26.24 10.91
C HIS A 97 -22.98 -24.72 10.96
N HIS A 98 -24.15 -24.21 10.58
CA HIS A 98 -24.67 -22.89 10.93
C HIS A 98 -25.89 -23.08 11.83
N GLY A 99 -25.74 -22.91 13.14
CA GLY A 99 -26.75 -23.30 14.12
C GLY A 99 -27.16 -24.77 13.95
N VAL A 100 -28.46 -25.01 13.68
CA VAL A 100 -29.00 -26.35 13.44
C VAL A 100 -28.65 -26.92 12.06
N VAL A 101 -28.29 -26.07 11.09
CA VAL A 101 -28.16 -26.46 9.68
C VAL A 101 -26.82 -27.11 9.43
N TYR A 102 -26.82 -28.36 8.98
CA TYR A 102 -25.63 -29.05 8.52
C TYR A 102 -25.21 -28.49 7.16
N LEU A 103 -23.93 -28.11 7.03
CA LEU A 103 -23.40 -27.52 5.81
C LEU A 103 -22.82 -28.57 4.85
N HIS A 104 -23.13 -29.85 5.04
CA HIS A 104 -22.67 -30.96 4.19
C HIS A 104 -21.15 -31.06 4.06
N VAL A 105 -20.43 -30.61 5.09
CA VAL A 105 -18.97 -30.65 5.19
C VAL A 105 -18.57 -31.09 6.59
N ASN A 106 -17.50 -31.86 6.72
CA ASN A 106 -16.96 -32.29 8.02
C ASN A 106 -15.60 -31.64 8.29
N PHE A 107 -15.14 -31.70 9.54
CA PHE A 107 -13.86 -31.11 9.93
C PHE A 107 -12.67 -31.72 9.17
N ASP A 108 -12.73 -33.02 8.86
CA ASP A 108 -11.76 -33.70 8.00
C ASP A 108 -11.62 -33.05 6.61
N ASP A 109 -12.73 -32.59 6.01
CA ASP A 109 -12.70 -31.91 4.71
C ASP A 109 -12.03 -30.54 4.78
N VAL A 110 -12.29 -29.80 5.87
CA VAL A 110 -11.67 -28.51 6.16
C VAL A 110 -10.16 -28.69 6.35
N LEU A 111 -9.74 -29.64 7.19
CA LEU A 111 -8.33 -29.93 7.43
C LEU A 111 -7.63 -30.38 6.15
N ARG A 112 -8.22 -31.30 5.39
CA ARG A 112 -7.66 -31.78 4.12
C ARG A 112 -7.42 -30.64 3.13
N THR A 113 -8.41 -29.77 2.93
CA THR A 113 -8.29 -28.62 2.01
C THR A 113 -7.23 -27.63 2.50
N SER A 114 -7.21 -27.34 3.80
CA SER A 114 -6.23 -26.46 4.45
C SER A 114 -4.81 -26.98 4.31
N ILE A 115 -4.60 -28.29 4.53
CA ILE A 115 -3.30 -28.96 4.41
C ILE A 115 -2.83 -28.99 2.96
N GLN A 116 -3.72 -29.28 2.00
CA GLN A 116 -3.39 -29.20 0.57
C GLN A 116 -2.93 -27.79 0.18
N PHE A 117 -3.59 -26.75 0.69
CA PHE A 117 -3.18 -25.37 0.47
C PHE A 117 -1.81 -25.06 1.09
N LEU A 118 -1.56 -25.45 2.35
CA LEU A 118 -0.28 -25.23 3.04
C LEU A 118 0.87 -26.00 2.39
N ASN A 119 0.62 -27.19 1.86
CA ASN A 119 1.62 -27.94 1.10
C ASN A 119 1.96 -27.27 -0.23
N ALA A 120 0.96 -26.68 -0.91
CA ALA A 120 1.19 -25.91 -2.14
C ALA A 120 1.87 -24.56 -1.86
N ASN A 121 1.66 -23.99 -0.67
CA ASN A 121 2.17 -22.68 -0.27
C ASN A 121 2.82 -22.75 1.13
N PRO A 122 4.01 -23.35 1.26
CA PRO A 122 4.64 -23.60 2.57
C PRO A 122 5.07 -22.33 3.31
N SER A 123 5.06 -21.18 2.63
CA SER A 123 5.25 -19.88 3.27
C SER A 123 4.05 -19.45 4.11
N GLU A 124 2.87 -20.04 3.91
CA GLU A 124 1.65 -19.54 4.54
C GLU A 124 1.39 -20.19 5.90
N THR A 125 0.53 -19.56 6.69
CA THR A 125 -0.09 -20.16 7.88
C THR A 125 -1.56 -19.81 7.91
N LEU A 126 -2.37 -20.65 8.55
CA LEU A 126 -3.80 -20.42 8.72
C LEU A 126 -4.11 -20.22 10.19
N VAL A 127 -4.93 -19.24 10.51
CA VAL A 127 -5.55 -19.09 11.83
C VAL A 127 -6.96 -19.66 11.75
N MET A 128 -7.28 -20.66 12.55
CA MET A 128 -8.56 -21.36 12.50
C MET A 128 -9.24 -21.30 13.86
N ARG A 129 -10.33 -20.54 13.97
CA ARG A 129 -11.23 -20.64 15.11
C ARG A 129 -11.99 -21.96 15.00
N VAL A 130 -11.93 -22.75 16.07
CA VAL A 130 -12.75 -23.96 16.23
C VAL A 130 -13.74 -23.68 17.34
N LYS A 131 -15.02 -23.62 16.97
CA LYS A 131 -16.13 -23.31 17.87
C LYS A 131 -17.10 -24.48 17.98
N LYS A 132 -17.63 -24.73 19.18
CA LYS A 132 -18.82 -25.58 19.35
C LYS A 132 -20.08 -24.83 18.91
N GLU A 133 -20.76 -25.32 17.89
CA GLU A 133 -21.86 -24.60 17.23
C GLU A 133 -23.23 -24.92 17.79
N HIS A 134 -23.49 -26.20 18.03
CA HIS A 134 -24.81 -26.69 18.41
C HIS A 134 -24.70 -27.84 19.39
N THR A 135 -25.82 -28.21 20.01
CA THR A 135 -25.95 -29.34 20.93
C THR A 135 -25.40 -30.63 20.31
N GLU A 136 -24.61 -31.35 21.11
CA GLU A 136 -23.96 -32.60 20.73
C GLU A 136 -24.98 -33.73 20.60
N GLU A 137 -24.65 -34.75 19.81
CA GLU A 137 -25.55 -35.87 19.54
C GLU A 137 -24.78 -37.19 19.47
N ASN A 138 -25.22 -38.21 20.19
CA ASN A 138 -24.63 -39.57 20.17
C ASN A 138 -23.10 -39.60 20.44
N VAL A 139 -22.61 -38.78 21.37
CA VAL A 139 -21.17 -38.69 21.70
C VAL A 139 -20.80 -39.58 22.88
N THR A 140 -19.62 -40.19 22.83
CA THR A 140 -19.05 -41.01 23.92
C THR A 140 -17.85 -40.34 24.58
N ARG A 141 -17.27 -39.31 23.94
CA ARG A 141 -16.20 -38.48 24.51
C ARG A 141 -16.57 -36.99 24.45
N SER A 142 -15.80 -36.15 25.16
CA SER A 142 -16.03 -34.70 25.16
C SER A 142 -15.61 -34.07 23.83
N PHE A 143 -16.13 -32.87 23.52
CA PHE A 143 -15.65 -32.06 22.38
C PHE A 143 -14.12 -31.93 22.39
N ALA A 144 -13.53 -31.60 23.54
CA ALA A 144 -12.08 -31.45 23.67
C ALA A 144 -11.33 -32.76 23.39
N ALA A 145 -11.82 -33.90 23.88
CA ALA A 145 -11.21 -35.20 23.61
C ALA A 145 -11.33 -35.62 22.12
N THR A 146 -12.44 -35.24 21.46
CA THR A 146 -12.58 -35.43 20.00
C THR A 146 -11.62 -34.54 19.23
N TYR A 147 -11.49 -33.27 19.61
CA TYR A 147 -10.51 -32.37 19.01
C TYR A 147 -9.07 -32.89 19.23
N GLU A 148 -8.76 -33.38 20.42
CA GLU A 148 -7.46 -33.99 20.71
C GLU A 148 -7.17 -35.21 19.85
N ALA A 149 -8.19 -36.03 19.54
CA ALA A 149 -8.07 -37.12 18.59
C ALA A 149 -7.75 -36.64 17.17
N TYR A 150 -8.37 -35.55 16.70
CA TYR A 150 -7.99 -34.91 15.44
C TYR A 150 -6.55 -34.38 15.48
N ARG A 151 -6.16 -33.73 16.59
CA ARG A 151 -4.82 -33.18 16.79
C ARG A 151 -3.72 -34.24 16.78
N ASN A 152 -4.00 -35.40 17.37
CA ASN A 152 -3.04 -36.50 17.48
C ASN A 152 -3.09 -37.46 16.28
N ASN A 153 -4.02 -37.27 15.34
CA ASN A 153 -4.06 -38.05 14.11
C ASN A 153 -2.79 -37.77 13.28
N PRO A 154 -1.98 -38.78 12.91
CA PRO A 154 -0.76 -38.58 12.14
C PRO A 154 -0.94 -37.84 10.81
N ALA A 155 -2.15 -37.86 10.22
CA ALA A 155 -2.45 -37.13 9.00
C ALA A 155 -2.50 -35.60 9.22
N TYR A 156 -2.83 -35.14 10.42
CA TYR A 156 -3.09 -33.73 10.73
C TYR A 156 -2.06 -33.14 11.71
N GLN A 157 -1.53 -33.97 12.61
CA GLN A 157 -0.61 -33.57 13.67
C GLN A 157 0.59 -32.72 13.22
N PRO A 158 1.26 -32.99 12.07
CA PRO A 158 2.37 -32.14 11.60
C PRO A 158 1.97 -30.70 11.26
N TYR A 159 0.70 -30.48 10.91
CA TYR A 159 0.18 -29.20 10.45
C TYR A 159 -0.51 -28.42 11.56
N LEU A 160 -0.79 -29.01 12.72
CA LEU A 160 -1.48 -28.33 13.82
C LEU A 160 -0.44 -27.77 14.80
N TRP A 161 -0.38 -26.44 14.91
CA TRP A 161 0.55 -25.81 15.83
C TRP A 161 0.14 -26.06 17.29
N THR A 162 1.13 -26.30 18.17
CA THR A 162 0.88 -26.78 19.54
C THR A 162 1.36 -25.87 20.66
N GLY A 163 1.83 -24.66 20.34
CA GLY A 163 2.26 -23.71 21.36
C GLY A 163 1.09 -23.06 22.10
N ARG A 164 1.42 -22.20 23.08
CA ARG A 164 0.45 -21.57 24.00
C ARG A 164 0.57 -20.05 24.07
N HIS A 165 1.28 -19.45 23.12
CA HIS A 165 1.51 -18.01 22.98
C HIS A 165 0.99 -17.49 21.64
N VAL A 166 1.14 -16.20 21.34
CA VAL A 166 0.94 -15.71 19.98
C VAL A 166 2.24 -15.91 19.19
N PRO A 167 2.29 -16.82 18.21
CA PRO A 167 3.54 -17.18 17.55
C PRO A 167 4.02 -16.14 16.54
N THR A 168 5.30 -16.22 16.19
CA THR A 168 5.90 -15.59 15.01
C THR A 168 5.66 -16.44 13.77
N LEU A 169 5.70 -15.83 12.58
CA LEU A 169 5.57 -16.55 11.31
C LEU A 169 6.58 -17.70 11.22
N ARG A 170 7.83 -17.51 11.66
CA ARG A 170 8.86 -18.57 11.72
C ARG A 170 8.36 -19.88 12.34
N GLU A 171 7.54 -19.78 13.39
CA GLU A 171 7.07 -20.95 14.15
C GLU A 171 5.93 -21.69 13.46
N VAL A 172 5.16 -20.99 12.62
CA VAL A 172 3.85 -21.44 12.13
C VAL A 172 3.69 -21.50 10.62
N ARG A 173 4.67 -21.08 9.82
CA ARG A 173 4.65 -21.37 8.38
C ARG A 173 4.49 -22.87 8.14
N GLY A 174 3.61 -23.21 7.21
CA GLY A 174 3.18 -24.59 6.93
C GLY A 174 2.21 -25.18 7.96
N LYS A 175 1.71 -24.39 8.93
CA LYS A 175 0.84 -24.88 10.02
C LYS A 175 -0.44 -24.06 10.17
N ILE A 176 -1.40 -24.65 10.87
CA ILE A 176 -2.66 -24.11 11.31
C ILE A 176 -2.54 -23.77 12.81
N VAL A 177 -2.79 -22.51 13.15
CA VAL A 177 -2.88 -22.01 14.51
C VAL A 177 -4.34 -21.99 14.94
N ILE A 178 -4.65 -22.62 16.06
CA ILE A 178 -6.03 -22.78 16.50
C ILE A 178 -6.40 -21.66 17.46
N LEU A 179 -7.56 -21.06 17.25
CA LEU A 179 -8.22 -20.22 18.25
C LEU A 179 -9.28 -21.10 18.94
N ASP A 180 -9.03 -21.43 20.21
CA ASP A 180 -9.82 -22.40 20.97
C ASP A 180 -11.09 -21.74 21.52
N ASP A 181 -12.22 -21.88 20.82
CA ASP A 181 -13.53 -21.41 21.26
C ASP A 181 -14.39 -22.58 21.76
N PHE A 182 -13.83 -23.33 22.71
CA PHE A 182 -14.48 -24.42 23.43
C PHE A 182 -13.78 -24.68 24.76
N ALA A 183 -14.50 -25.30 25.72
CA ALA A 183 -13.95 -25.68 27.01
C ALA A 183 -13.29 -27.07 26.98
N GLY A 184 -12.43 -27.36 27.98
CA GLY A 184 -11.87 -28.70 28.19
C GLY A 184 -10.42 -28.90 27.74
N GLY A 185 -9.66 -27.81 27.56
CA GLY A 185 -8.20 -27.88 27.36
C GLY A 185 -7.61 -26.59 26.78
N THR A 186 -6.31 -26.62 26.45
CA THR A 186 -5.63 -25.55 25.71
C THR A 186 -4.90 -26.20 24.52
N TYR A 187 -5.40 -25.94 23.33
CA TYR A 187 -4.98 -26.57 22.08
C TYR A 187 -4.31 -25.57 21.11
N GLY A 188 -4.45 -24.27 21.37
CA GLY A 188 -3.79 -23.16 20.71
C GLY A 188 -3.92 -21.88 21.53
N ILE A 189 -4.46 -20.83 20.93
CA ILE A 189 -4.69 -19.53 21.57
C ILE A 189 -6.12 -19.51 22.14
N PRO A 190 -6.31 -19.35 23.47
CA PRO A 190 -7.64 -19.34 24.07
C PRO A 190 -8.50 -18.17 23.56
N TRP A 191 -9.73 -18.45 23.10
CA TRP A 191 -10.66 -17.44 22.60
C TRP A 191 -10.94 -16.33 23.62
N GLY A 192 -11.13 -16.71 24.89
CA GLY A 192 -11.38 -15.76 25.98
C GLY A 192 -10.21 -14.84 26.33
N GLY A 193 -9.02 -15.05 25.76
CA GLY A 193 -7.84 -14.20 25.95
C GLY A 193 -7.62 -13.15 24.85
N LEU A 194 -8.53 -13.08 23.86
CA LEU A 194 -8.43 -12.19 22.70
C LEU A 194 -9.13 -10.85 22.96
N ASP A 195 -8.73 -9.79 22.24
CA ASP A 195 -9.49 -8.53 22.21
C ASP A 195 -10.54 -8.61 21.09
N LEU A 196 -11.81 -8.73 21.48
CA LEU A 196 -12.90 -9.12 20.59
C LEU A 196 -13.91 -7.99 20.33
N GLN A 197 -14.40 -7.94 19.10
CA GLN A 197 -15.71 -7.37 18.74
C GLN A 197 -16.48 -8.42 17.95
N ASP A 198 -17.53 -8.98 18.55
CA ASP A 198 -18.39 -10.04 17.97
C ASP A 198 -19.89 -9.75 18.20
N ASP A 199 -20.29 -8.48 18.17
CA ASP A 199 -21.69 -8.10 18.28
C ASP A 199 -22.36 -8.24 16.91
N TRP A 200 -22.94 -9.40 16.66
CA TRP A 200 -23.56 -9.80 15.39
C TRP A 200 -25.01 -9.32 15.24
N THR A 201 -25.61 -8.69 16.25
CA THR A 201 -27.04 -8.34 16.22
C THR A 201 -27.29 -7.11 15.36
N VAL A 202 -28.05 -7.28 14.26
CA VAL A 202 -28.46 -6.19 13.35
C VAL A 202 -29.96 -6.28 13.14
N SER A 203 -30.75 -5.59 13.97
CA SER A 203 -32.22 -5.75 14.04
C SER A 203 -32.95 -5.49 12.72
N SER A 204 -32.43 -4.61 11.88
CA SER A 204 -32.93 -4.30 10.54
C SER A 204 -31.82 -3.73 9.65
N ILE A 205 -32.08 -3.60 8.34
CA ILE A 205 -31.13 -2.96 7.42
C ILE A 205 -30.71 -1.55 7.88
N PHE A 206 -31.57 -0.83 8.61
CA PHE A 206 -31.26 0.53 9.08
C PHE A 206 -30.27 0.56 10.24
N ASP A 207 -30.02 -0.59 10.88
CA ASP A 207 -29.07 -0.73 12.00
C ASP A 207 -27.65 -1.13 11.53
N ILE A 208 -27.44 -1.31 10.22
CA ILE A 208 -26.13 -1.66 9.64
C ILE A 208 -25.06 -0.62 10.00
N ALA A 209 -25.40 0.67 10.02
CA ALA A 209 -24.47 1.73 10.43
C ALA A 209 -24.02 1.56 11.90
N GLY A 210 -24.92 1.12 12.78
CA GLY A 210 -24.58 0.84 14.18
C GLY A 210 -23.63 -0.35 14.32
N LYS A 211 -23.77 -1.39 13.48
CA LYS A 211 -22.78 -2.47 13.40
C LYS A 211 -21.43 -1.94 12.95
N TRP A 212 -21.40 -1.09 11.93
CA TRP A 212 -20.17 -0.45 11.47
C TRP A 212 -19.50 0.39 12.56
N ASP A 213 -20.25 1.15 13.36
CA ASP A 213 -19.67 1.93 14.46
C ASP A 213 -18.90 1.06 15.47
N LYS A 214 -19.42 -0.15 15.77
CA LYS A 214 -18.74 -1.13 16.63
C LYS A 214 -17.45 -1.65 15.96
N VAL A 215 -17.51 -1.99 14.67
CA VAL A 215 -16.35 -2.42 13.88
C VAL A 215 -15.27 -1.34 13.87
N ARG A 216 -15.62 -0.10 13.54
CA ARG A 216 -14.71 1.06 13.50
C ARG A 216 -14.11 1.35 14.87
N GLY A 217 -14.92 1.28 15.93
CA GLY A 217 -14.45 1.43 17.30
C GLY A 217 -13.36 0.40 17.65
N HIS A 218 -13.54 -0.86 17.26
CA HIS A 218 -12.54 -1.91 17.46
C HIS A 218 -11.30 -1.75 16.56
N LEU A 219 -11.46 -1.30 15.30
CA LEU A 219 -10.31 -0.94 14.44
C LEU A 219 -9.45 0.17 15.08
N THR A 220 -10.10 1.17 15.69
CA THR A 220 -9.40 2.24 16.41
C THR A 220 -8.61 1.68 17.60
N ARG A 221 -9.21 0.79 18.39
CA ARG A 221 -8.51 0.10 19.49
C ARG A 221 -7.36 -0.77 19.01
N THR A 222 -7.52 -1.49 17.90
CA THR A 222 -6.47 -2.34 17.33
C THR A 222 -5.27 -1.51 16.87
N ASN A 223 -5.53 -0.32 16.32
CA ASN A 223 -4.50 0.56 15.80
C ASN A 223 -3.63 1.18 16.92
N THR A 224 -4.20 1.43 18.10
CA THR A 224 -3.52 2.03 19.25
C THR A 224 -3.11 1.02 20.34
N GLY A 225 -3.61 -0.21 20.24
CA GLY A 225 -3.38 -1.28 21.21
C GLY A 225 -2.01 -1.92 21.12
N SER A 226 -1.69 -2.82 22.07
CA SER A 226 -0.39 -3.48 22.16
C SER A 226 -0.02 -4.25 20.88
N PRO A 227 1.24 -4.22 20.42
CA PRO A 227 1.72 -5.03 19.31
C PRO A 227 1.67 -6.55 19.58
N SER A 228 1.56 -6.97 20.85
CA SER A 228 1.51 -8.38 21.26
C SER A 228 0.10 -8.95 21.42
N THR A 229 -0.93 -8.10 21.36
CA THR A 229 -2.33 -8.53 21.51
C THR A 229 -2.90 -8.95 20.16
N LEU A 230 -3.56 -10.10 20.13
CA LEU A 230 -4.31 -10.55 18.97
C LEU A 230 -5.73 -9.97 19.02
N PHE A 231 -6.03 -9.10 18.07
CA PHE A 231 -7.32 -8.42 17.92
C PHE A 231 -8.18 -9.15 16.89
N VAL A 232 -9.46 -9.38 17.20
CA VAL A 232 -10.42 -10.03 16.30
C VAL A 232 -11.70 -9.20 16.21
N ASN A 233 -12.11 -8.93 14.98
CA ASN A 233 -13.24 -8.03 14.69
C ASN A 233 -14.16 -8.70 13.66
N PHE A 234 -15.40 -8.97 14.04
CA PHE A 234 -16.42 -9.48 13.13
C PHE A 234 -17.17 -8.33 12.48
N LEU A 235 -17.11 -8.29 11.14
CA LEU A 235 -17.92 -7.39 10.32
C LEU A 235 -19.32 -7.97 10.07
N SER A 236 -19.47 -9.30 10.23
CA SER A 236 -20.72 -10.02 10.04
C SER A 236 -21.81 -9.62 11.02
N GLY A 237 -23.06 -9.84 10.61
CA GLY A 237 -24.24 -9.64 11.43
C GLY A 237 -25.50 -10.07 10.70
N ALA A 238 -26.57 -10.33 11.45
CA ALA A 238 -27.82 -10.78 10.87
C ALA A 238 -29.04 -10.54 11.76
N SER A 239 -30.22 -10.58 11.12
CA SER A 239 -31.54 -10.80 11.73
C SER A 239 -32.54 -11.25 10.66
N ALA A 240 -33.78 -11.53 11.08
CA ALA A 240 -34.88 -11.78 10.14
C ALA A 240 -35.16 -10.61 9.18
N PHE A 241 -34.71 -9.38 9.49
CA PHE A 241 -34.91 -8.18 8.67
C PHE A 241 -33.60 -7.61 8.12
N ALA A 242 -32.47 -8.30 8.31
CA ALA A 242 -31.17 -7.95 7.78
C ALA A 242 -30.37 -9.24 7.56
N HIS A 243 -30.48 -9.82 6.37
CA HIS A 243 -29.75 -11.04 6.04
C HIS A 243 -28.24 -10.74 5.91
N PRO A 244 -27.36 -11.74 6.13
CA PRO A 244 -25.90 -11.59 6.03
C PRO A 244 -25.43 -10.85 4.77
N PHE A 245 -26.00 -11.21 3.61
CA PHE A 245 -25.66 -10.57 2.34
C PHE A 245 -25.99 -9.08 2.30
N THR A 246 -27.12 -8.66 2.90
CA THR A 246 -27.53 -7.25 2.99
C THR A 246 -26.68 -6.50 4.02
N VAL A 247 -26.33 -7.13 5.14
CA VAL A 247 -25.43 -6.52 6.13
C VAL A 247 -24.05 -6.30 5.53
N ALA A 248 -23.52 -7.26 4.80
CA ALA A 248 -22.21 -7.18 4.14
C ALA A 248 -22.20 -6.18 2.97
N GLY A 249 -23.10 -6.37 2.00
CA GLY A 249 -23.10 -5.66 0.72
C GLY A 249 -24.00 -4.42 0.66
N GLY A 250 -24.91 -4.25 1.62
CA GLY A 250 -25.93 -3.20 1.58
C GLY A 250 -27.15 -3.59 0.74
N GLY A 251 -28.09 -2.67 0.62
CA GLY A 251 -29.33 -2.86 -0.13
C GLY A 251 -30.34 -1.75 0.13
N MET A 252 -31.23 -1.51 -0.84
CA MET A 252 -32.30 -0.49 -0.73
C MET A 252 -31.79 0.92 -0.33
N GLY A 253 -30.64 1.33 -0.88
CA GLY A 253 -30.02 2.63 -0.59
C GLY A 253 -29.24 2.70 0.72
N VAL A 254 -29.18 1.61 1.50
CA VAL A 254 -28.34 1.49 2.68
C VAL A 254 -27.00 0.86 2.32
N ARG A 255 -25.90 1.43 2.83
CA ARG A 255 -24.54 0.89 2.66
C ARG A 255 -24.32 -0.34 3.53
N GLY A 256 -23.57 -1.31 3.01
CA GLY A 256 -23.14 -2.48 3.78
C GLY A 256 -21.92 -2.22 4.65
N VAL A 257 -21.67 -3.08 5.64
CA VAL A 257 -20.50 -3.01 6.52
C VAL A 257 -19.19 -3.12 5.73
N ASN A 258 -19.15 -3.98 4.69
CA ASN A 258 -17.94 -4.16 3.89
C ASN A 258 -17.59 -2.89 3.10
N ASP A 259 -18.60 -2.16 2.64
CA ASP A 259 -18.45 -0.89 1.93
C ASP A 259 -17.89 0.20 2.86
N TYR A 260 -18.40 0.30 4.09
CA TYR A 260 -17.80 1.18 5.09
C TYR A 260 -16.36 0.78 5.46
N ALA A 261 -16.09 -0.52 5.58
CA ALA A 261 -14.78 -1.03 5.95
C ALA A 261 -13.71 -0.71 4.92
N ILE A 262 -13.97 -0.96 3.63
CA ILE A 262 -13.00 -0.68 2.58
C ILE A 262 -12.66 0.81 2.50
N ASP A 263 -13.66 1.69 2.62
CA ASP A 263 -13.47 3.15 2.62
C ASP A 263 -12.55 3.57 3.77
N HIS A 264 -12.79 3.03 4.96
CA HIS A 264 -12.01 3.36 6.15
C HIS A 264 -10.55 2.89 6.05
N LEU A 265 -10.32 1.70 5.49
CA LEU A 265 -8.98 1.17 5.26
C LEU A 265 -8.22 1.99 4.20
N VAL A 266 -8.85 2.28 3.07
CA VAL A 266 -8.22 2.99 1.95
C VAL A 266 -8.03 4.48 2.25
N ALA A 267 -8.85 5.08 3.10
CA ALA A 267 -8.64 6.43 3.61
C ALA A 267 -7.32 6.59 4.41
N GLY A 268 -6.64 5.48 4.75
CA GLY A 268 -5.36 5.49 5.45
C GLY A 268 -5.49 5.75 6.96
N GLN A 269 -6.63 5.38 7.55
CA GLN A 269 -6.93 5.62 8.97
C GLN A 269 -6.47 4.47 9.88
N VAL A 270 -6.06 3.34 9.31
CA VAL A 270 -5.71 2.11 10.03
C VAL A 270 -4.35 1.60 9.55
N GLN A 271 -3.40 1.40 10.46
CA GLN A 271 -2.10 0.78 10.18
C GLN A 271 -2.12 -0.73 10.48
N ARG A 272 -2.92 -1.15 11.47
CA ARG A 272 -3.12 -2.56 11.82
C ARG A 272 -4.59 -2.82 12.10
N ALA A 273 -5.17 -3.81 11.42
CA ALA A 273 -6.57 -4.18 11.58
C ALA A 273 -6.81 -5.44 12.44
N GLY A 274 -5.76 -6.24 12.69
CA GLY A 274 -5.92 -7.54 13.34
C GLY A 274 -6.61 -8.54 12.41
N ILE A 275 -7.35 -9.50 12.98
CA ILE A 275 -8.16 -10.45 12.20
C ILE A 275 -9.53 -9.84 11.94
N LEU A 276 -9.91 -9.70 10.66
CA LEU A 276 -11.24 -9.25 10.26
C LEU A 276 -12.04 -10.43 9.70
N PHE A 277 -13.04 -10.91 10.44
CA PHE A 277 -13.97 -11.94 9.96
C PHE A 277 -15.13 -11.27 9.23
N MET A 278 -15.32 -11.62 7.96
CA MET A 278 -16.24 -10.95 7.05
C MET A 278 -17.22 -11.94 6.41
N ASP A 279 -18.42 -11.45 6.09
CA ASP A 279 -19.35 -12.13 5.17
C ASP A 279 -19.11 -11.61 3.76
N PHE A 280 -19.07 -12.50 2.77
CA PHE A 280 -18.96 -12.17 1.34
C PHE A 280 -17.89 -11.12 0.97
N PRO A 281 -16.64 -11.20 1.46
CA PRO A 281 -15.64 -10.17 1.19
C PRO A 281 -15.32 -10.07 -0.30
N GLY A 282 -15.36 -8.85 -0.85
CA GLY A 282 -14.94 -8.55 -2.22
C GLY A 282 -13.41 -8.47 -2.37
N ALA A 283 -12.94 -8.48 -3.62
CA ALA A 283 -11.51 -8.46 -3.96
C ALA A 283 -10.79 -7.25 -3.37
N GLY A 284 -11.37 -6.05 -3.51
CA GLY A 284 -10.78 -4.82 -2.98
C GLY A 284 -10.71 -4.78 -1.45
N LEU A 285 -11.68 -5.38 -0.73
CA LEU A 285 -11.66 -5.41 0.73
C LEU A 285 -10.57 -6.36 1.24
N ILE A 286 -10.44 -7.54 0.62
CA ILE A 286 -9.34 -8.47 0.91
C ILE A 286 -8.00 -7.76 0.68
N ASP A 287 -7.83 -7.15 -0.50
CA ASP A 287 -6.59 -6.48 -0.89
C ASP A 287 -6.25 -5.28 0.01
N ALA A 288 -7.26 -4.50 0.44
CA ALA A 288 -7.06 -3.40 1.37
C ALA A 288 -6.55 -3.88 2.74
N ILE A 289 -7.00 -5.05 3.21
CA ILE A 289 -6.51 -5.66 4.45
C ILE A 289 -5.08 -6.18 4.26
N LEU A 290 -4.82 -6.87 3.14
CA LEU A 290 -3.48 -7.36 2.79
C LEU A 290 -2.47 -6.21 2.69
N ALA A 291 -2.89 -5.08 2.12
CA ALA A 291 -2.06 -3.90 1.94
C ALA A 291 -1.44 -3.37 3.24
N LEU A 292 -2.16 -3.49 4.36
CA LEU A 292 -1.65 -3.06 5.66
C LEU A 292 -0.37 -3.79 6.05
N ASN A 293 -0.14 -5.01 5.57
CA ASN A 293 1.05 -5.79 5.92
C ASN A 293 2.33 -5.30 5.23
N PHE A 294 2.26 -4.48 4.17
CA PHE A 294 3.47 -3.94 3.52
C PHE A 294 4.30 -3.01 4.41
N ARG A 295 3.70 -2.42 5.45
CA ARG A 295 4.41 -1.61 6.45
C ARG A 295 5.44 -2.43 7.25
N LEU A 296 5.31 -3.75 7.23
CA LEU A 296 6.23 -4.67 7.89
C LEU A 296 7.51 -4.88 7.06
N LEU A 297 7.54 -4.41 5.82
CA LEU A 297 8.71 -4.46 4.94
C LEU A 297 9.59 -3.23 5.13
N SER A 298 10.91 -3.43 5.10
CA SER A 298 11.86 -2.31 5.09
C SER A 298 11.56 -1.36 3.93
N SER A 299 11.59 -0.05 4.19
CA SER A 299 11.37 0.98 3.16
C SER A 299 12.39 0.97 2.04
N THR A 300 13.54 0.32 2.25
CA THR A 300 14.60 0.15 1.25
C THR A 300 14.38 -1.04 0.32
N THR A 301 13.39 -1.89 0.60
CA THR A 301 13.09 -3.07 -0.23
C THR A 301 11.99 -2.76 -1.24
N TRP A 302 12.13 -3.37 -2.43
CA TRP A 302 11.05 -3.37 -3.42
C TRP A 302 9.84 -4.12 -2.89
N LEU A 303 8.68 -3.61 -3.24
CA LEU A 303 7.41 -4.25 -2.95
C LEU A 303 7.25 -5.49 -3.86
N PRO A 304 6.66 -6.58 -3.34
CA PRO A 304 6.45 -7.82 -4.07
C PRO A 304 5.36 -7.67 -5.15
N ALA A 305 5.30 -8.64 -6.06
CA ALA A 305 4.38 -8.63 -7.19
C ALA A 305 2.90 -8.54 -6.78
N ASP A 306 2.52 -9.11 -5.63
CA ASP A 306 1.15 -9.00 -5.07
C ASP A 306 0.67 -7.55 -4.96
N PHE A 307 1.58 -6.60 -4.73
CA PHE A 307 1.22 -5.19 -4.61
C PHE A 307 0.59 -4.63 -5.88
N GLU A 308 0.88 -5.18 -7.06
CA GLU A 308 0.30 -4.70 -8.31
C GLU A 308 -1.22 -4.95 -8.36
N VAL A 309 -1.65 -6.16 -8.00
CA VAL A 309 -3.07 -6.53 -7.94
C VAL A 309 -3.78 -5.71 -6.85
N ILE A 310 -3.15 -5.62 -5.68
CA ILE A 310 -3.66 -4.83 -4.55
C ILE A 310 -3.81 -3.35 -4.92
N PHE A 311 -2.83 -2.78 -5.62
CA PHE A 311 -2.89 -1.40 -6.11
C PHE A 311 -4.05 -1.21 -7.10
N LYS A 312 -4.23 -2.12 -8.05
CA LYS A 312 -5.32 -2.06 -9.03
C LYS A 312 -6.69 -2.10 -8.34
N ASN A 313 -6.91 -3.09 -7.48
CA ASN A 313 -8.17 -3.26 -6.76
C ASN A 313 -8.46 -2.13 -5.79
N THR A 314 -7.43 -1.59 -5.13
CA THR A 314 -7.57 -0.39 -4.27
C THR A 314 -7.82 0.86 -5.09
N ALA A 315 -7.18 1.02 -6.26
CA ALA A 315 -7.42 2.15 -7.14
C ALA A 315 -8.87 2.23 -7.60
N TYR A 316 -9.54 1.07 -7.68
CA TYR A 316 -10.96 1.04 -7.97
C TYR A 316 -11.81 1.60 -6.85
N THR A 317 -11.42 1.50 -5.58
CA THR A 317 -12.27 1.97 -4.47
C THR A 317 -12.34 3.50 -4.40
N VAL A 318 -11.34 4.20 -4.94
CA VAL A 318 -11.26 5.66 -4.84
C VAL A 318 -12.05 6.35 -5.95
N GLY A 319 -13.16 6.98 -5.57
CA GLY A 319 -14.03 7.77 -6.46
C GLY A 319 -13.73 9.27 -6.47
N GLY A 320 -14.59 10.04 -7.14
CA GLY A 320 -14.55 11.50 -7.15
C GLY A 320 -13.80 12.13 -8.32
N ASN A 321 -13.43 13.40 -8.16
CA ASN A 321 -12.60 14.14 -9.13
C ASN A 321 -11.12 13.71 -9.04
N ALA A 322 -10.27 14.26 -9.91
CA ALA A 322 -8.86 13.86 -9.96
C ALA A 322 -8.12 14.08 -8.63
N GLU A 323 -8.37 15.20 -7.96
CA GLU A 323 -7.73 15.57 -6.71
C GLU A 323 -8.12 14.63 -5.57
N GLN A 324 -9.41 14.31 -5.44
CA GLN A 324 -9.91 13.34 -4.47
C GLN A 324 -9.30 11.95 -4.71
N ARG A 325 -9.23 11.53 -5.98
CA ARG A 325 -8.60 10.28 -6.40
C ARG A 325 -7.13 10.22 -6.04
N TRP A 326 -6.39 11.27 -6.38
CA TRP A 326 -4.98 11.40 -6.05
C TRP A 326 -4.75 11.37 -4.53
N HIS A 327 -5.52 12.13 -3.75
CA HIS A 327 -5.44 12.13 -2.29
C HIS A 327 -5.71 10.74 -1.71
N GLY A 328 -6.75 10.05 -2.17
CA GLY A 328 -7.09 8.70 -1.71
C GLY A 328 -5.95 7.71 -1.95
N ILE A 329 -5.43 7.65 -3.17
CA ILE A 329 -4.30 6.75 -3.49
C ILE A 329 -3.04 7.14 -2.73
N ARG A 330 -2.75 8.44 -2.60
CA ARG A 330 -1.60 8.91 -1.83
C ARG A 330 -1.72 8.50 -0.36
N ASN A 331 -2.87 8.69 0.27
CA ASN A 331 -3.10 8.30 1.66
C ASN A 331 -2.98 6.79 1.84
N PHE A 332 -3.57 6.00 0.94
CA PHE A 332 -3.42 4.56 0.92
C PHE A 332 -1.95 4.12 0.87
N LEU A 333 -1.16 4.64 -0.07
CA LEU A 333 0.24 4.24 -0.25
C LEU A 333 1.14 4.64 0.93
N HIS A 334 0.95 5.84 1.46
CA HIS A 334 1.69 6.29 2.65
C HIS A 334 1.32 5.48 3.88
N ASN A 335 0.08 5.01 3.97
CA ASN A 335 -0.39 4.18 5.06
C ASN A 335 0.10 2.73 4.92
N ALA A 336 -0.09 2.11 3.75
CA ALA A 336 0.23 0.72 3.48
C ALA A 336 1.74 0.45 3.39
N ALA A 337 2.51 1.34 2.76
CA ALA A 337 3.94 1.18 2.52
C ALA A 337 4.72 2.46 2.89
N PRO A 338 4.77 2.82 4.19
CA PRO A 338 5.39 4.06 4.67
C PRO A 338 6.90 4.12 4.41
N GLY A 339 7.46 5.33 4.58
CA GLY A 339 8.90 5.59 4.49
C GLY A 339 9.47 5.58 3.07
N ARG A 340 8.61 5.63 2.05
CA ARG A 340 8.97 5.57 0.63
C ARG A 340 8.65 6.89 -0.07
N SER A 341 9.47 7.24 -1.07
CA SER A 341 9.28 8.45 -1.89
C SER A 341 8.29 8.19 -3.04
N TRP A 342 7.03 8.00 -2.67
CA TRP A 342 5.91 7.75 -3.59
C TRP A 342 5.55 8.97 -4.41
N HIS A 343 5.42 8.82 -5.71
CA HIS A 343 4.74 9.77 -6.61
C HIS A 343 3.44 9.15 -7.08
N VAL A 344 2.37 9.94 -7.07
CA VAL A 344 1.02 9.48 -7.41
C VAL A 344 0.40 10.42 -8.44
N LEU A 345 -0.23 9.84 -9.46
CA LEU A 345 -0.98 10.52 -10.50
C LEU A 345 -2.41 9.98 -10.54
N ALA A 346 -3.39 10.86 -10.76
CA ALA A 346 -4.73 10.51 -11.21
C ALA A 346 -4.98 11.24 -12.52
N LEU A 347 -5.07 10.51 -13.63
CA LEU A 347 -5.07 11.07 -14.98
C LEU A 347 -6.34 10.68 -15.72
N LYS A 348 -7.23 11.63 -15.97
CA LYS A 348 -8.32 11.41 -16.93
C LYS A 348 -7.75 11.36 -18.36
N ARG A 349 -8.31 10.56 -19.27
CA ARG A 349 -8.12 10.48 -20.75
C ARG A 349 -7.14 11.47 -21.43
N SER A 350 -6.49 11.03 -22.51
CA SER A 350 -5.64 11.85 -23.40
C SER A 350 -4.40 12.45 -22.71
N TRP A 351 -3.62 11.58 -22.09
CA TRP A 351 -2.35 11.92 -21.46
C TRP A 351 -1.20 11.07 -22.02
N GLY A 352 0.01 11.58 -21.88
CA GLY A 352 1.25 10.87 -22.15
C GLY A 352 2.30 11.28 -21.15
N ALA A 353 3.21 10.38 -20.82
CA ALA A 353 4.22 10.65 -19.81
C ALA A 353 5.56 10.01 -20.15
N TRP A 354 6.61 10.60 -19.60
CA TRP A 354 7.91 10.00 -19.46
C TRP A 354 8.27 10.00 -17.98
N ILE A 355 8.37 8.81 -17.38
CA ILE A 355 8.55 8.67 -15.93
C ILE A 355 9.91 8.04 -15.64
N SER A 356 10.72 8.75 -14.85
CA SER A 356 11.97 8.22 -14.30
C SER A 356 11.71 7.66 -12.91
N HIS A 357 11.59 6.35 -12.78
CA HIS A 357 11.36 5.69 -11.50
C HIS A 357 12.56 4.82 -11.08
N GLN A 358 12.63 4.54 -9.78
CA GLN A 358 13.53 3.55 -9.24
C GLN A 358 12.68 2.45 -8.61
N GLY A 359 12.78 1.25 -9.18
CA GLY A 359 12.04 0.03 -8.83
C GLY A 359 10.55 0.12 -9.12
N ASN A 360 9.70 -0.06 -8.11
CA ASN A 360 8.27 -0.32 -8.37
C ASN A 360 7.57 0.83 -9.10
N PHE A 361 6.78 0.45 -10.10
CA PHE A 361 5.88 1.29 -10.89
C PHE A 361 4.55 0.54 -11.02
N TYR A 362 3.45 1.23 -10.75
CA TYR A 362 2.11 0.67 -10.78
C TYR A 362 1.20 1.56 -11.59
N GLN A 363 0.32 0.92 -12.36
CA GLN A 363 -0.70 1.59 -13.15
C GLN A 363 -2.01 0.80 -13.02
N SER A 364 -3.10 1.50 -12.74
CA SER A 364 -4.43 0.91 -12.74
C SER A 364 -4.96 0.79 -14.16
N ASP A 365 -5.98 -0.06 -14.38
CA ASP A 365 -6.79 0.08 -15.59
C ASP A 365 -7.58 1.39 -15.53
N ALA A 366 -8.20 1.76 -16.66
CA ALA A 366 -9.03 2.96 -16.73
C ALA A 366 -10.38 2.74 -16.02
N MET A 367 -10.69 3.57 -15.03
CA MET A 367 -11.95 3.55 -14.30
C MET A 367 -12.56 4.95 -14.22
N ASP A 368 -13.82 5.10 -14.62
CA ASP A 368 -14.49 6.40 -14.75
C ASP A 368 -13.67 7.40 -15.57
N ASP A 369 -12.96 6.89 -16.59
CA ASP A 369 -12.01 7.60 -17.44
C ASP A 369 -10.68 8.00 -16.79
N TYR A 370 -10.43 7.60 -15.54
CA TYR A 370 -9.19 7.86 -14.82
C TYR A 370 -8.25 6.66 -14.81
N THR A 371 -6.97 6.93 -15.01
CA THR A 371 -5.87 6.01 -14.74
C THR A 371 -5.09 6.52 -13.53
N HIS A 372 -4.84 5.65 -12.56
CA HIS A 372 -3.95 5.94 -11.43
C HIS A 372 -2.57 5.41 -11.72
N ILE A 373 -1.54 6.18 -11.40
CA ILE A 373 -0.15 5.74 -11.50
C ILE A 373 0.50 6.00 -10.15
N ALA A 374 1.28 5.04 -9.67
CA ALA A 374 2.11 5.20 -8.49
C ALA A 374 3.51 4.66 -8.77
N TYR A 375 4.54 5.42 -8.41
CA TYR A 375 5.91 4.98 -8.63
C TYR A 375 6.87 5.53 -7.59
N LEU A 376 7.98 4.82 -7.41
CA LEU A 376 9.01 5.16 -6.43
C LEU A 376 10.19 5.91 -7.05
N THR A 377 10.80 6.77 -6.25
CA THR A 377 12.05 7.46 -6.57
C THR A 377 13.05 7.31 -5.42
N ARG A 378 14.35 7.52 -5.66
CA ARG A 378 15.38 7.42 -4.61
C ARG A 378 15.15 8.44 -3.51
N SER A 379 14.93 9.66 -3.94
CA SER A 379 14.59 10.81 -3.12
C SER A 379 13.76 11.77 -3.96
N VAL A 380 13.01 12.61 -3.27
CA VAL A 380 12.27 13.73 -3.87
C VAL A 380 13.12 15.00 -4.06
N THR A 381 14.43 14.91 -3.80
CA THR A 381 15.34 16.05 -3.84
C THR A 381 15.57 16.54 -5.26
N SER A 382 15.35 17.83 -5.49
CA SER A 382 15.66 18.57 -6.72
C SER A 382 16.52 19.77 -6.36
N VAL A 383 17.49 20.12 -7.22
CA VAL A 383 18.38 21.27 -6.98
C VAL A 383 18.08 22.44 -7.90
N VAL A 384 17.36 22.24 -9.00
CA VAL A 384 17.03 23.33 -9.94
C VAL A 384 15.98 24.26 -9.33
N GLY A 385 16.27 25.57 -9.30
CA GLY A 385 15.36 26.66 -8.94
C GLY A 385 13.95 26.51 -9.51
N ARG A 386 12.90 26.82 -8.73
CA ARG A 386 11.52 26.68 -9.21
C ARG A 386 11.23 27.72 -10.30
N SER A 387 11.68 28.96 -10.10
CA SER A 387 11.52 30.02 -11.09
C SER A 387 12.32 29.66 -12.34
N TYR A 388 13.60 29.32 -12.16
CA TYR A 388 14.48 28.98 -13.27
C TYR A 388 13.98 27.79 -14.10
N LEU A 389 13.47 26.74 -13.44
CA LEU A 389 12.87 25.60 -14.12
C LEU A 389 11.63 26.02 -14.91
N THR A 390 10.77 26.85 -14.33
CA THR A 390 9.54 27.31 -14.98
C THR A 390 9.85 28.10 -16.24
N ASP A 391 10.82 29.02 -16.17
CA ASP A 391 11.26 29.82 -17.32
C ASP A 391 11.87 28.94 -18.42
N TYR A 392 12.74 27.99 -18.03
CA TYR A 392 13.32 27.04 -18.96
C TYR A 392 12.23 26.25 -19.70
N VAL A 393 11.30 25.63 -18.96
CA VAL A 393 10.23 24.80 -19.56
C VAL A 393 9.30 25.65 -20.43
N SER A 394 8.94 26.86 -20.00
CA SER A 394 8.15 27.81 -20.79
C SER A 394 8.79 28.11 -22.15
N GLY A 395 10.12 28.28 -22.18
CA GLY A 395 10.89 28.44 -23.42
C GLY A 395 10.89 27.18 -24.30
N GLN A 396 10.83 25.98 -23.71
CA GLN A 396 10.84 24.72 -24.47
C GLN A 396 9.49 24.39 -25.10
N VAL A 397 8.39 24.51 -24.34
CA VAL A 397 7.09 23.94 -24.73
C VAL A 397 6.50 24.52 -26.01
N ARG A 398 6.81 25.78 -26.33
CA ARG A 398 6.30 26.48 -27.53
C ARG A 398 6.76 25.84 -28.83
N SER A 399 7.88 25.13 -28.81
CA SER A 399 8.47 24.46 -29.98
C SER A 399 8.13 22.97 -30.07
N LEU A 400 7.40 22.43 -29.08
CA LEU A 400 7.04 21.01 -29.07
C LEU A 400 5.88 20.74 -30.05
N SER A 401 5.93 19.60 -30.71
CA SER A 401 4.95 19.12 -31.67
C SER A 401 4.51 17.68 -31.31
N GLY A 402 3.48 17.18 -31.99
CA GLY A 402 2.96 15.83 -31.76
C GLY A 402 1.91 15.72 -30.65
N ASN A 403 1.59 14.48 -30.30
CA ASN A 403 0.65 14.11 -29.24
C ASN A 403 1.28 14.27 -27.82
N ALA A 404 0.49 14.03 -26.78
CA ALA A 404 0.94 14.21 -25.40
C ALA A 404 2.20 13.37 -25.06
N ALA A 405 2.30 12.12 -25.53
CA ALA A 405 3.44 11.27 -25.25
C ALA A 405 4.71 11.72 -25.98
N GLU A 406 4.60 12.10 -27.26
CA GLU A 406 5.71 12.63 -28.05
C GLU A 406 6.28 13.91 -27.43
N ARG A 407 5.39 14.79 -26.95
CA ARG A 407 5.76 16.02 -26.22
C ARG A 407 6.46 15.70 -24.90
N ALA A 408 5.96 14.73 -24.14
CA ALA A 408 6.57 14.30 -22.87
C ALA A 408 7.99 13.77 -23.07
N VAL A 409 8.18 12.87 -24.05
CA VAL A 409 9.49 12.30 -24.42
C VAL A 409 10.48 13.39 -24.83
N THR A 410 10.05 14.29 -25.73
CA THR A 410 10.90 15.36 -26.26
C THR A 410 11.32 16.32 -25.15
N LEU A 411 10.38 16.77 -24.31
CA LEU A 411 10.67 17.68 -23.20
C LEU A 411 11.59 17.04 -22.16
N HIS A 412 11.35 15.78 -21.81
CA HIS A 412 12.26 15.03 -20.94
C HIS A 412 13.69 15.00 -21.50
N GLY A 413 13.86 14.74 -22.79
CA GLY A 413 15.18 14.71 -23.44
C GLY A 413 15.93 16.03 -23.28
N ARG A 414 15.24 17.17 -23.45
CA ARG A 414 15.83 18.51 -23.28
C ARG A 414 16.21 18.80 -21.83
N LEU A 415 15.33 18.47 -20.88
CA LEU A 415 15.61 18.60 -19.44
C LEU A 415 16.81 17.76 -19.02
N SER A 416 16.90 16.51 -19.48
CA SER A 416 18.01 15.61 -19.16
C SER A 416 19.34 16.07 -19.76
N ALA A 417 19.31 16.66 -20.96
CA ALA A 417 20.51 17.23 -21.57
C ALA A 417 20.98 18.49 -20.82
N ARG A 418 20.05 19.33 -20.36
CA ARG A 418 20.37 20.57 -19.64
C ARG A 418 20.78 20.34 -18.19
N PHE A 419 20.14 19.38 -17.51
CA PHE A 419 20.30 19.10 -16.09
C PHE A 419 20.60 17.62 -15.85
N PRO A 420 21.78 17.11 -16.30
CA PRO A 420 22.10 15.69 -16.29
C PRO A 420 22.33 15.11 -14.89
N PHE A 421 22.46 15.96 -13.87
CA PHE A 421 22.77 15.60 -12.49
C PHE A 421 21.55 15.20 -11.65
N GLN A 422 20.33 15.34 -12.19
CA GLN A 422 19.10 14.90 -11.54
C GLN A 422 18.19 14.17 -12.53
N ARG A 423 17.14 13.54 -12.00
CA ARG A 423 16.15 12.83 -12.80
C ARG A 423 14.90 13.66 -13.00
N TRP A 424 14.17 13.33 -14.05
CA TRP A 424 13.01 14.08 -14.49
C TRP A 424 11.84 13.14 -14.76
N SER A 425 10.68 13.53 -14.26
CA SER A 425 9.39 13.00 -14.71
C SER A 425 8.65 14.12 -15.43
N VAL A 426 8.10 13.80 -16.60
CA VAL A 426 7.33 14.73 -17.43
C VAL A 426 6.00 14.09 -17.73
N VAL A 427 4.92 14.77 -17.37
CA VAL A 427 3.56 14.37 -17.71
C VAL A 427 2.93 15.47 -18.54
N VAL A 428 2.34 15.06 -19.66
CA VAL A 428 1.65 15.96 -20.58
C VAL A 428 0.23 15.47 -20.73
N LYS A 429 -0.69 16.41 -20.65
CA LYS A 429 -2.11 16.15 -20.82
C LYS A 429 -2.68 17.06 -21.90
N GLN A 430 -3.48 16.49 -22.80
CA GLN A 430 -4.23 17.25 -23.80
C GLN A 430 -5.62 17.61 -23.26
N ALA A 431 -6.04 18.85 -23.51
CA ALA A 431 -7.38 19.37 -23.24
C ALA A 431 -8.46 18.55 -24.00
N PRO A 432 -9.73 18.53 -23.54
CA PRO A 432 -10.38 19.48 -22.62
C PRO A 432 -10.35 19.08 -21.13
N GLY A 433 -10.35 20.08 -20.25
CA GLY A 433 -10.84 19.93 -18.87
C GLY A 433 -10.08 20.57 -17.71
N GLY A 434 -9.19 21.54 -17.97
CA GLY A 434 -8.55 22.34 -16.91
C GLY A 434 -7.75 21.51 -15.89
N LEU A 435 -7.40 22.10 -14.74
CA LEU A 435 -6.66 21.40 -13.68
C LEU A 435 -7.52 20.42 -12.86
N SER A 436 -8.85 20.42 -13.02
CA SER A 436 -9.77 19.60 -12.19
C SER A 436 -9.89 18.13 -12.62
N ASN A 437 -9.35 17.77 -13.78
CA ASN A 437 -9.44 16.41 -14.35
C ASN A 437 -8.10 15.65 -14.39
N TRP A 438 -7.07 16.17 -13.72
CA TRP A 438 -5.86 15.42 -13.38
C TRP A 438 -5.28 15.94 -12.06
N ALA A 439 -4.63 15.08 -11.30
CA ALA A 439 -3.94 15.49 -10.09
C ALA A 439 -2.64 14.70 -9.96
N TYR A 440 -1.63 15.35 -9.40
CA TYR A 440 -0.28 14.79 -9.34
C TYR A 440 0.45 15.20 -8.07
N SER A 441 1.30 14.29 -7.60
CA SER A 441 2.25 14.52 -6.54
C SER A 441 3.35 15.50 -6.93
N ASP A 442 3.23 16.75 -6.49
CA ASP A 442 4.31 17.73 -6.57
C ASP A 442 5.26 17.61 -5.38
N TYR A 443 6.17 16.63 -5.44
CA TYR A 443 7.34 16.59 -4.55
C TYR A 443 8.53 17.33 -5.16
N GLY A 444 9.28 18.05 -4.34
CA GLY A 444 10.48 18.76 -4.78
C GLY A 444 10.17 20.09 -5.49
N ARG A 445 11.01 20.44 -6.47
CA ARG A 445 10.83 21.64 -7.32
C ARG A 445 10.37 21.18 -8.71
N GLY A 446 9.21 21.67 -9.12
CA GLY A 446 8.58 21.36 -10.40
C GLY A 446 8.06 22.60 -11.13
N ALA A 447 7.72 22.42 -12.40
CA ALA A 447 7.14 23.45 -13.25
C ALA A 447 5.83 22.97 -13.88
N HIS A 448 4.76 23.74 -13.68
CA HIS A 448 3.42 23.46 -14.18
C HIS A 448 3.00 24.61 -15.09
N LEU A 449 2.68 24.31 -16.34
CA LEU A 449 2.21 25.33 -17.29
C LEU A 449 1.39 24.74 -18.42
N SER A 450 0.65 25.61 -19.12
CA SER A 450 -0.12 25.27 -20.31
C SER A 450 0.43 26.00 -21.54
N SER A 451 0.40 25.33 -22.69
CA SER A 451 0.74 25.90 -23.99
C SER A 451 -0.14 25.26 -25.06
N GLY A 452 -0.99 26.08 -25.70
CA GLY A 452 -2.07 25.60 -26.56
C GLY A 452 -3.02 24.68 -25.77
N ASP A 453 -3.38 23.56 -26.38
CA ASP A 453 -4.28 22.55 -25.77
C ASP A 453 -3.56 21.59 -24.82
N PHE A 454 -2.31 21.86 -24.42
CA PHE A 454 -1.53 20.95 -23.58
C PHE A 454 -1.17 21.58 -22.26
N THR A 455 -1.30 20.79 -21.19
CA THR A 455 -0.77 21.11 -19.86
C THR A 455 0.38 20.17 -19.54
N TYR A 456 1.45 20.73 -18.97
CA TYR A 456 2.70 20.07 -18.66
C TYR A 456 2.93 20.11 -17.15
N ALA A 457 3.30 18.98 -16.57
CA ALA A 457 3.84 18.87 -15.23
C ALA A 457 5.24 18.27 -15.34
N VAL A 458 6.24 19.05 -14.95
CA VAL A 458 7.64 18.65 -14.92
C VAL A 458 8.09 18.60 -13.48
N GLN A 459 8.71 17.49 -13.09
CA GLN A 459 9.26 17.32 -11.76
C GLN A 459 10.70 16.85 -11.82
N GLY A 460 11.54 17.54 -11.06
CA GLY A 460 12.90 17.11 -10.77
C GLY A 460 12.98 16.30 -9.48
N HIS A 461 13.78 15.24 -9.47
CA HIS A 461 13.97 14.40 -8.29
C HIS A 461 15.29 13.63 -8.35
N SER A 462 15.64 12.97 -7.24
CA SER A 462 16.82 12.11 -7.15
C SER A 462 18.11 12.79 -7.65
N ALA A 463 18.29 14.07 -7.30
CA ALA A 463 19.54 14.79 -7.55
C ALA A 463 20.75 14.02 -6.98
N SER A 464 21.85 14.05 -7.72
CA SER A 464 23.09 13.37 -7.35
C SER A 464 23.77 14.08 -6.19
N ASP A 465 24.49 13.33 -5.36
CA ASP A 465 25.37 13.91 -4.35
C ASP A 465 26.40 14.84 -5.03
N GLY A 466 26.67 16.00 -4.44
CA GLY A 466 27.63 16.98 -4.96
C GLY A 466 27.45 18.39 -4.36
N VAL A 467 28.29 19.30 -4.83
CA VAL A 467 28.25 20.74 -4.53
C VAL A 467 27.65 21.47 -5.72
N TYR A 468 26.57 22.20 -5.50
CA TYR A 468 25.86 22.94 -6.55
C TYR A 468 26.03 24.44 -6.32
N LEU A 469 26.51 25.13 -7.35
CA LEU A 469 26.65 26.58 -7.35
C LEU A 469 25.50 27.19 -8.13
N HIS A 470 24.87 28.21 -7.57
CA HIS A 470 23.70 28.88 -8.13
C HIS A 470 23.99 30.35 -8.39
N GLU A 471 23.55 30.82 -9.56
CA GLU A 471 23.82 32.16 -10.07
C GLU A 471 23.12 33.23 -9.22
N HIS A 472 21.92 32.92 -8.71
CA HIS A 472 21.15 33.83 -7.88
C HIS A 472 20.99 33.27 -6.46
N SER A 473 20.66 34.17 -5.53
CA SER A 473 20.29 33.80 -4.15
C SER A 473 19.06 32.89 -4.13
N ASN A 474 18.85 32.21 -3.02
CA ASN A 474 17.75 31.26 -2.79
C ASN A 474 17.71 30.08 -3.79
N TYR A 475 18.89 29.69 -4.27
CA TYR A 475 19.09 28.52 -5.14
C TYR A 475 18.37 28.66 -6.50
N GLU A 476 18.42 29.85 -7.08
CA GLU A 476 17.81 30.21 -8.37
C GLU A 476 18.88 30.56 -9.41
N GLY A 477 18.45 30.77 -10.65
CA GLY A 477 19.34 31.09 -11.78
C GLY A 477 20.06 29.87 -12.35
N ASN A 478 21.00 30.12 -13.24
CA ASN A 478 21.86 29.07 -13.80
C ASN A 478 22.59 28.33 -12.68
N LEU A 479 22.92 27.06 -12.91
CA LEU A 479 23.63 26.25 -11.93
C LEU A 479 24.61 25.26 -12.58
N ILE A 480 25.66 24.96 -11.83
CA ILE A 480 26.62 23.89 -12.13
C ILE A 480 26.74 22.93 -10.95
N ARG A 481 27.07 21.68 -11.23
CA ARG A 481 27.42 20.67 -10.22
C ARG A 481 28.91 20.41 -10.24
N LEU A 482 29.52 20.44 -9.07
CA LEU A 482 30.91 20.11 -8.82
C LEU A 482 31.00 18.90 -7.89
N ASP A 483 31.93 17.98 -8.16
CA ASP A 483 32.23 16.81 -7.32
C ASP A 483 33.73 16.62 -7.06
N GLY A 484 34.53 17.60 -7.44
CA GLY A 484 35.96 17.69 -7.14
C GLY A 484 36.44 19.14 -7.13
N ASN A 485 37.70 19.33 -6.75
CA ASN A 485 38.30 20.65 -6.69
C ASN A 485 38.33 21.31 -8.08
N VAL A 486 38.05 22.61 -8.12
CA VAL A 486 38.06 23.44 -9.34
C VAL A 486 38.98 24.63 -9.14
N ALA A 487 40.13 24.61 -9.81
CA ALA A 487 41.13 25.67 -9.72
C ALA A 487 40.70 26.99 -10.39
N SER A 488 39.78 26.92 -11.37
CA SER A 488 39.20 28.09 -12.04
C SER A 488 37.81 27.78 -12.60
N LEU A 489 36.82 28.61 -12.25
CA LEU A 489 35.43 28.53 -12.73
C LEU A 489 35.24 29.14 -14.13
N VAL A 490 36.27 29.78 -14.69
CA VAL A 490 36.22 30.34 -16.06
C VAL A 490 35.90 29.26 -17.10
N GLY A 491 36.56 28.11 -17.02
CA GLY A 491 36.32 26.96 -17.92
C GLY A 491 34.94 26.31 -17.73
N TRP A 492 34.26 26.63 -16.64
CA TRP A 492 32.91 26.16 -16.33
C TRP A 492 31.82 27.16 -16.72
N GLY A 493 32.20 28.35 -17.22
CA GLY A 493 31.26 29.42 -17.55
C GLY A 493 30.47 29.92 -16.33
N PHE A 494 31.10 29.90 -15.15
CA PHE A 494 30.47 30.26 -13.86
C PHE A 494 31.37 31.15 -12.99
N ASN A 495 32.39 31.76 -13.59
CA ASN A 495 33.31 32.65 -12.90
C ASN A 495 32.57 33.90 -12.43
N ASP A 496 32.72 34.27 -11.16
CA ASP A 496 32.10 35.49 -10.62
C ASP A 496 30.58 35.53 -10.83
N MET A 497 29.91 34.37 -10.62
CA MET A 497 28.45 34.26 -10.69
C MET A 497 27.81 33.70 -9.42
N LEU A 498 28.61 33.26 -8.44
CA LEU A 498 28.06 32.53 -7.29
C LEU A 498 27.23 33.45 -6.38
N SER A 499 26.00 33.03 -6.10
CA SER A 499 25.12 33.70 -5.12
C SER A 499 24.49 32.77 -4.08
N SER A 500 24.37 31.48 -4.35
CA SER A 500 23.94 30.48 -3.35
C SER A 500 24.52 29.08 -3.64
N ILE A 501 24.53 28.22 -2.62
CA ILE A 501 25.20 26.91 -2.65
C ILE A 501 24.25 25.84 -2.14
N THR A 502 24.01 24.77 -2.90
CA THR A 502 23.35 23.56 -2.39
C THR A 502 24.38 22.44 -2.18
N LEU A 503 24.44 21.87 -0.99
CA LEU A 503 25.27 20.69 -0.69
C LEU A 503 24.38 19.45 -0.53
N LEU A 504 24.59 18.44 -1.37
CA LEU A 504 23.91 17.15 -1.26
C LEU A 504 24.91 16.05 -0.95
N GLY A 505 24.75 15.36 0.18
CA GLY A 505 25.73 14.39 0.67
C GLY A 505 26.75 15.02 1.62
N PRO A 506 27.74 14.26 2.09
CA PRO A 506 28.64 14.71 3.15
C PRO A 506 29.81 15.50 2.56
N TYR A 507 29.54 16.72 2.11
CA TYR A 507 30.55 17.61 1.53
C TYR A 507 30.81 18.80 2.44
N GLN A 508 32.07 19.22 2.48
CA GLN A 508 32.52 20.52 2.89
C GLN A 508 33.19 21.20 1.70
N THR A 509 32.98 22.49 1.55
CA THR A 509 33.53 23.26 0.44
C THR A 509 34.18 24.53 0.94
N THR A 510 35.28 24.92 0.31
CA THR A 510 35.96 26.21 0.49
C THR A 510 35.92 26.96 -0.83
N MET A 511 35.35 28.16 -0.81
CA MET A 511 35.18 29.04 -1.97
C MET A 511 36.18 30.19 -1.88
N CYS A 512 36.90 30.48 -2.95
CA CYS A 512 37.96 31.49 -2.97
C CYS A 512 37.78 32.50 -4.11
N GLU A 513 38.18 33.75 -3.87
CA GLU A 513 38.00 34.86 -4.82
C GLU A 513 38.80 34.70 -6.10
N HIS A 514 40.00 34.15 -6.00
CA HIS A 514 40.92 34.07 -7.13
C HIS A 514 41.13 32.62 -7.57
N GLN A 515 41.83 32.45 -8.69
CA GLN A 515 42.26 31.15 -9.19
C GLN A 515 43.21 30.46 -8.21
N ASP A 516 43.32 29.13 -8.35
CA ASP A 516 44.25 28.29 -7.60
C ASP A 516 44.10 28.42 -6.07
N TYR A 517 42.86 28.63 -5.62
CA TYR A 517 42.47 28.65 -4.20
C TYR A 517 43.13 29.79 -3.41
N THR A 518 43.36 30.93 -4.07
CA THR A 518 43.97 32.13 -3.48
C THR A 518 42.96 33.28 -3.26
N GLY A 519 43.40 34.34 -2.60
CA GLY A 519 42.53 35.48 -2.23
C GLY A 519 41.80 35.27 -0.90
N ARG A 520 40.69 35.98 -0.67
CA ARG A 520 39.83 35.68 0.48
C ARG A 520 39.09 34.36 0.19
N CYS A 521 38.87 33.56 1.23
CA CYS A 521 38.05 32.36 1.12
C CYS A 521 37.07 32.22 2.28
N PHE A 522 35.95 31.53 2.04
CA PHE A 522 35.05 31.07 3.09
C PHE A 522 34.78 29.57 2.94
N SER A 523 34.39 28.90 4.02
CA SER A 523 34.06 27.47 4.00
C SER A 523 32.66 27.21 4.53
N THR A 524 32.00 26.18 4.02
CA THR A 524 30.70 25.70 4.51
C THR A 524 30.57 24.19 4.37
N SER A 525 29.86 23.58 5.32
CA SER A 525 29.39 22.18 5.27
C SER A 525 27.87 22.07 5.21
N GLN A 526 27.18 23.20 4.99
CA GLN A 526 25.74 23.29 4.83
C GLN A 526 25.37 24.08 3.57
N SER A 527 24.16 23.86 3.04
CA SER A 527 23.62 24.70 1.97
C SER A 527 23.47 26.15 2.44
N VAL A 528 23.79 27.10 1.56
CA VAL A 528 23.80 28.54 1.84
C VAL A 528 22.87 29.22 0.85
N GLY A 529 21.77 29.80 1.34
CA GLY A 529 20.78 30.49 0.51
C GLY A 529 21.24 31.86 0.01
N ASP A 530 22.21 32.49 0.67
CA ASP A 530 22.83 33.74 0.26
C ASP A 530 24.29 33.74 0.75
N VAL A 531 25.24 33.74 -0.18
CA VAL A 531 26.67 33.69 0.15
C VAL A 531 27.15 34.95 0.88
N ASN A 532 26.44 36.08 0.82
CA ASN A 532 26.79 37.26 1.61
C ASN A 532 26.66 37.06 3.12
N ALA A 533 25.87 36.07 3.55
CA ALA A 533 25.77 35.69 4.96
C ALA A 533 27.04 34.98 5.47
N MET A 534 27.96 34.61 4.58
CA MET A 534 29.19 33.91 4.95
C MET A 534 30.25 34.88 5.52
N PRO A 535 31.11 34.40 6.45
CA PRO A 535 32.19 35.21 7.02
C PRO A 535 33.04 35.87 5.94
N GLY A 536 33.46 37.12 6.20
CA GLY A 536 34.26 37.90 5.26
C GLY A 536 33.44 38.78 4.32
N GLY A 537 32.13 38.56 4.16
CA GLY A 537 31.18 39.50 3.56
C GLY A 537 31.38 39.91 2.09
N SER A 538 30.25 40.24 1.44
CA SER A 538 30.06 40.51 0.00
C SER A 538 30.77 39.48 -0.88
N TRP A 539 30.12 38.33 -1.07
CA TRP A 539 30.62 37.19 -1.84
C TRP A 539 29.91 36.98 -3.18
N HIS A 540 28.78 37.66 -3.42
CA HIS A 540 28.14 37.66 -4.73
C HIS A 540 29.15 37.99 -5.80
N ASP A 541 29.14 37.17 -6.85
CA ASP A 541 29.85 37.44 -8.10
C ASP A 541 31.36 37.67 -7.91
N LYS A 542 31.97 36.92 -6.96
CA LYS A 542 33.41 37.04 -6.66
C LYS A 542 34.17 35.73 -6.62
N VAL A 543 33.49 34.59 -6.65
CA VAL A 543 34.15 33.29 -6.47
C VAL A 543 34.69 32.79 -7.81
N THR A 544 35.99 32.47 -7.83
CA THR A 544 36.71 31.96 -9.00
C THR A 544 37.23 30.53 -8.82
N SER A 545 37.45 30.04 -7.59
CA SER A 545 37.91 28.67 -7.35
C SER A 545 37.27 28.00 -6.14
N VAL A 546 37.21 26.67 -6.16
CA VAL A 546 36.46 25.85 -5.19
C VAL A 546 37.26 24.61 -4.79
N VAL A 547 37.47 24.42 -3.48
CA VAL A 547 37.97 23.17 -2.90
C VAL A 547 36.80 22.39 -2.32
N ILE A 548 36.70 21.10 -2.63
CA ILE A 548 35.65 20.20 -2.15
C ILE A 548 36.29 19.05 -1.40
N THR A 549 35.85 18.84 -0.16
CA THR A 549 36.24 17.70 0.66
C THR A 549 35.01 16.88 1.05
N ARG A 550 35.12 15.56 0.97
CA ARG A 550 34.06 14.65 1.43
C ARG A 550 34.30 14.32 2.90
N THR A 551 33.37 14.69 3.77
CA THR A 551 33.45 14.41 5.20
C THR A 551 32.96 12.96 5.46
N GLY A 552 33.67 12.18 6.28
CA GLY A 552 33.20 10.85 6.69
C GLY A 552 33.69 9.62 5.90
N LEU A 553 34.75 9.73 5.09
CA LEU A 553 35.59 8.56 4.79
C LEU A 553 36.83 8.60 5.71
N ARG A 554 36.74 7.88 6.83
CA ARG A 554 37.89 7.27 7.50
C ARG A 554 37.76 5.77 7.37
#